data_AF-A0AB38A5V8-F1
#
_entry.id   AF-A0AB38A5V8-F1
#
_cell.length_a   1.000
_cell.length_b   1.000
_cell.length_c   1.000
_cell.angle_alpha   90.00
_cell.angle_beta   90.00
_cell.angle_gamma   90.00
#
_symmetry.space_group_name_H-M   'P 1'
#
loop_
_entity.id
_entity.type
_entity.pdbx_description
1 polymer ?
#
loop_
_entity_poly.entity_id
_entity_poly.type
_entity_poly.pdbx_seq_one_letter_code
_entity_poly.pdbx_strand_id
1 'polypeptide(L)'
;MSNQSTGQSWHVASKKPATTANKALEQLVQTAQEALVSGKAVPEALDALQANAALLDAVSCVDLLERAACLGNLAILQRLWSMLAPFAYSSWALALALRCGHEDCARWLLMQGVDLLADPNPQVRRDIAMSVHDGVYTRFDLVRSSPTLFLNLMDQTVATEIFEDFSAHEALTGAAYTFPTNLQTTCDVVYTLASEGLFDATVFDDVYRACVVRAWHSIRHASERDDVTADICFDLARKLLVLYNSHEMGSPVIKQVMGALVVPRADSRVVRFVCQQMPSVFLGRLTALTWLQADIDLVVEMVGYLRPSKRIDANTTLLCVLAKNGKIAQLEQVGNWPDAFDEKSFDKAIDAASQAGYAEAATWLLSRKHQLFSPVVSDDFLDEFLL
;
A
#
# COMPACT_ATOMS: atom_id res chain seq x y z
N MET A 1 -0.39 -31.06 -49.74
CA MET A 1 0.65 -31.14 -48.69
C MET A 1 -0.01 -30.76 -47.37
N SER A 2 -0.33 -31.78 -46.58
CA SER A 2 -1.07 -31.69 -45.33
C SER A 2 -0.13 -31.36 -44.17
N ASN A 3 -0.39 -30.27 -43.46
CA ASN A 3 0.22 -29.99 -42.16
C ASN A 3 -0.50 -30.82 -41.08
N GLN A 4 0.20 -31.80 -40.51
CA GLN A 4 -0.23 -32.49 -39.29
C GLN A 4 0.08 -31.60 -38.08
N SER A 5 -0.96 -31.20 -37.34
CA SER A 5 -0.81 -30.59 -36.02
C SER A 5 -0.74 -31.69 -34.96
N THR A 6 0.40 -31.81 -34.31
CA THR A 6 0.54 -32.49 -33.01
C THR A 6 0.18 -31.48 -31.91
N GLY A 7 -0.96 -31.69 -31.24
CA GLY A 7 -1.39 -30.86 -30.12
C GLY A 7 -2.25 -31.70 -29.17
N GLN A 8 -1.70 -31.96 -27.99
CA GLN A 8 -2.14 -32.95 -27.02
C GLN A 8 -3.58 -32.70 -26.51
N SER A 9 -4.36 -33.80 -26.48
CA SER A 9 -5.64 -33.89 -25.81
C SER A 9 -5.45 -33.75 -24.30
N TRP A 10 -5.99 -32.69 -23.72
CA TRP A 10 -6.21 -32.57 -22.28
C TRP A 10 -7.21 -33.63 -21.86
N HIS A 11 -6.72 -34.77 -21.35
CA HIS A 11 -7.57 -35.72 -20.66
C HIS A 11 -8.10 -35.04 -19.38
N VAL A 12 -9.36 -34.64 -19.42
CA VAL A 12 -10.16 -34.37 -18.22
C VAL A 12 -10.15 -35.65 -17.39
N ALA A 13 -9.44 -35.62 -16.26
CA ALA A 13 -9.45 -36.71 -15.31
C ALA A 13 -10.91 -36.97 -14.89
N SER A 14 -11.40 -38.16 -15.21
CA SER A 14 -12.72 -38.61 -14.80
C SER A 14 -12.78 -38.63 -13.27
N LYS A 15 -13.67 -37.81 -12.68
CA LYS A 15 -13.98 -37.86 -11.25
C LYS A 15 -14.44 -39.27 -10.90
N LYS A 16 -13.62 -40.03 -10.16
CA LYS A 16 -14.06 -41.27 -9.51
C LYS A 16 -15.28 -40.95 -8.61
N PRO A 17 -16.31 -41.80 -8.58
CA PRO A 17 -17.44 -41.59 -7.69
C PRO A 17 -16.98 -41.55 -6.23
N ALA A 18 -17.38 -40.51 -5.49
CA ALA A 18 -17.05 -40.35 -4.08
C ALA A 18 -17.59 -41.54 -3.27
N THR A 19 -16.71 -42.19 -2.50
CA THR A 19 -17.08 -43.25 -1.56
C THR A 19 -17.94 -42.69 -0.44
N THR A 20 -18.72 -43.52 0.25
CA THR A 20 -19.58 -43.10 1.38
C THR A 20 -18.79 -42.39 2.48
N ALA A 21 -17.53 -42.80 2.71
CA ALA A 21 -16.62 -42.16 3.66
C ALA A 21 -16.22 -40.73 3.25
N ASN A 22 -16.00 -40.48 1.94
CA ASN A 22 -15.71 -39.14 1.45
C ASN A 22 -16.90 -38.19 1.64
N LYS A 23 -18.12 -38.68 1.41
CA LYS A 23 -19.34 -37.86 1.62
C LYS A 23 -19.54 -37.48 3.10
N ALA A 24 -19.25 -38.39 4.02
CA ALA A 24 -19.34 -38.10 5.45
C ALA A 24 -18.32 -37.03 5.88
N LEU A 25 -17.09 -37.11 5.35
CA LEU A 25 -16.06 -36.11 5.62
C LEU A 25 -16.41 -34.74 5.03
N GLU A 26 -16.88 -34.70 3.78
CA GLU A 26 -17.39 -33.48 3.13
C GLU A 26 -18.49 -32.82 3.97
N GLN A 27 -19.41 -33.61 4.52
CA GLN A 27 -20.49 -33.10 5.37
C GLN A 27 -19.98 -32.55 6.71
N LEU A 28 -18.95 -33.16 7.32
CA LEU A 28 -18.32 -32.63 8.53
C LEU A 28 -17.63 -31.29 8.25
N VAL A 29 -16.90 -31.18 7.14
CA VAL A 29 -16.27 -29.93 6.72
C VAL A 29 -17.32 -28.85 6.48
N GLN A 30 -18.38 -29.16 5.74
CA GLN A 30 -19.47 -28.22 5.48
C GLN A 30 -20.14 -27.75 6.79
N THR A 31 -20.38 -28.66 7.73
CA THR A 31 -20.95 -28.32 9.04
C THR A 31 -20.04 -27.37 9.82
N ALA A 32 -18.72 -27.61 9.81
CA ALA A 32 -17.75 -26.72 10.43
C ALA A 32 -17.67 -25.35 9.73
N GLN A 33 -17.74 -25.30 8.40
CA GLN A 33 -17.78 -24.06 7.63
C GLN A 33 -19.01 -23.21 7.99
N GLU A 34 -20.20 -23.83 8.01
CA GLU A 34 -21.46 -23.16 8.36
C GLU A 34 -21.46 -22.68 9.82
N ALA A 35 -20.90 -23.47 10.74
CA ALA A 35 -20.74 -23.09 12.13
C ALA A 35 -19.81 -21.87 12.28
N LEU A 36 -18.66 -21.87 11.60
CA LEU A 36 -17.70 -20.76 11.64
C LEU A 36 -18.26 -19.46 11.05
N VAL A 37 -19.09 -19.54 10.01
CA VAL A 37 -19.75 -18.36 9.43
C VAL A 37 -20.88 -17.85 10.31
N SER A 38 -21.70 -18.74 10.85
CA SER A 38 -22.85 -18.35 11.68
C SER A 38 -22.48 -18.00 13.12
N GLY A 39 -21.29 -18.40 13.57
CA GLY A 39 -20.84 -18.33 14.96
C GLY A 39 -21.59 -19.29 15.90
N LYS A 40 -22.40 -20.21 15.38
CA LYS A 40 -23.26 -21.11 16.16
C LYS A 40 -22.73 -22.53 16.15
N ALA A 41 -22.81 -23.21 17.30
CA ALA A 41 -22.39 -24.60 17.48
C ALA A 41 -20.95 -24.89 16.99
N VAL A 42 -20.07 -23.89 17.05
CA VAL A 42 -18.68 -24.03 16.59
C VAL A 42 -17.93 -25.09 17.39
N PRO A 43 -17.99 -25.10 18.74
CA PRO A 43 -17.30 -26.14 19.51
C PRO A 43 -17.71 -27.56 19.10
N GLU A 44 -19.01 -27.80 18.95
CA GLU A 44 -19.58 -29.10 18.59
C GLU A 44 -19.18 -29.51 17.17
N ALA A 45 -19.19 -28.57 16.22
CA ALA A 45 -18.74 -28.84 14.85
C ALA A 45 -17.25 -29.17 14.79
N LEU A 46 -16.42 -28.47 15.57
CA LEU A 46 -14.98 -28.77 15.66
C LEU A 46 -14.71 -30.09 16.39
N ASP A 47 -15.48 -30.44 17.43
CA ASP A 47 -15.40 -31.75 18.10
C ASP A 47 -15.68 -32.89 17.12
N ALA A 48 -16.73 -32.76 16.31
CA ALA A 48 -17.08 -33.75 15.30
C ALA A 48 -16.01 -33.87 14.20
N LEU A 49 -15.37 -32.76 13.84
CA LEU A 49 -14.31 -32.73 12.83
C LEU A 49 -12.98 -33.31 13.35
N GLN A 50 -12.70 -33.17 14.64
CA GLN A 50 -11.39 -33.48 15.25
C GLN A 50 -10.94 -34.93 15.00
N ALA A 51 -11.85 -35.91 15.07
CA ALA A 51 -11.54 -37.30 14.80
C ALA A 51 -11.08 -37.56 13.35
N ASN A 52 -11.38 -36.65 12.43
CA ASN A 52 -11.08 -36.76 11.01
C ASN A 52 -10.07 -35.70 10.54
N ALA A 53 -9.50 -34.89 11.43
CA ALA A 53 -8.58 -33.79 11.12
C ALA A 53 -7.38 -34.21 10.24
N ALA A 54 -6.87 -35.43 10.44
CA ALA A 54 -5.76 -35.99 9.65
C ALA A 54 -6.14 -36.36 8.21
N LEU A 55 -7.44 -36.43 7.88
CA LEU A 55 -7.94 -36.78 6.56
C LEU A 55 -8.30 -35.54 5.71
N LEU A 56 -8.29 -34.34 6.30
CA LEU A 56 -8.61 -33.11 5.58
C LEU A 56 -7.46 -32.74 4.63
N ASP A 57 -7.84 -32.35 3.42
CA ASP A 57 -6.91 -31.78 2.45
C ASP A 57 -6.45 -30.37 2.87
N ALA A 58 -5.38 -29.90 2.25
CA ALA A 58 -4.81 -28.60 2.55
C ALA A 58 -5.81 -27.44 2.29
N VAL A 59 -6.61 -27.53 1.23
CA VAL A 59 -7.57 -26.48 0.86
C VAL A 59 -8.65 -26.32 1.94
N SER A 60 -9.22 -27.42 2.43
CA SER A 60 -10.24 -27.40 3.49
C SER A 60 -9.66 -26.87 4.80
N CYS A 61 -8.42 -27.24 5.14
CA CYS A 61 -7.76 -26.71 6.33
C CYS A 61 -7.55 -25.19 6.25
N VAL A 62 -7.10 -24.68 5.10
CA VAL A 62 -6.90 -23.24 4.89
C VAL A 62 -8.24 -22.49 4.90
N ASP A 63 -9.27 -22.98 4.22
CA ASP A 63 -10.61 -22.36 4.20
C ASP A 63 -11.23 -22.26 5.60
N LEU A 64 -11.10 -23.32 6.42
CA LEU A 64 -11.57 -23.31 7.81
C LEU A 64 -10.79 -22.32 8.68
N LEU A 65 -9.47 -22.20 8.46
CA LEU A 65 -8.64 -21.21 9.15
C LEU A 65 -9.05 -19.78 8.79
N GLU A 66 -9.27 -19.49 7.51
CA GLU A 66 -9.73 -18.20 7.01
C GLU A 66 -11.09 -17.82 7.62
N ARG A 67 -12.07 -18.73 7.64
CA ARG A 67 -13.38 -18.48 8.27
C ARG A 67 -13.27 -18.23 9.78
N ALA A 68 -12.39 -18.95 10.48
CA ALA A 68 -12.16 -18.72 11.91
C ALA A 68 -11.49 -17.37 12.19
N ALA A 69 -10.59 -16.94 11.31
CA ALA A 69 -10.00 -15.61 11.39
C ALA A 69 -11.05 -14.51 11.19
N CYS A 70 -11.97 -14.68 10.24
CA CYS A 70 -13.10 -13.76 10.05
C CYS A 70 -14.12 -13.76 11.20
N LEU A 71 -14.30 -14.89 11.90
CA LEU A 71 -15.19 -14.97 13.05
C LEU A 71 -14.66 -14.15 14.24
N GLY A 72 -13.35 -13.97 14.34
CA GLY A 72 -12.73 -13.10 15.34
C GLY A 72 -12.70 -13.66 16.77
N ASN A 73 -13.02 -14.94 16.96
CA ASN A 73 -12.92 -15.59 18.27
C ASN A 73 -11.56 -16.27 18.43
N LEU A 74 -10.66 -15.65 19.22
CA LEU A 74 -9.29 -16.13 19.42
C LEU A 74 -9.22 -17.58 19.93
N ALA A 75 -10.10 -17.99 20.85
CA ALA A 75 -10.09 -19.35 21.39
C ALA A 75 -10.46 -20.39 20.33
N ILE A 76 -11.42 -20.07 19.45
CA ILE A 76 -11.79 -20.92 18.32
C ILE A 76 -10.64 -21.01 17.31
N LEU A 77 -10.01 -19.87 16.99
CA LEU A 77 -8.87 -19.81 16.08
C LEU A 77 -7.69 -20.65 16.59
N GLN A 78 -7.32 -20.49 17.87
CA GLN A 78 -6.27 -21.28 18.53
C GLN A 78 -6.57 -22.77 18.54
N ARG A 79 -7.82 -23.14 18.84
CA ARG A 79 -8.27 -24.52 18.81
C ARG A 79 -8.13 -25.12 17.41
N LEU A 80 -8.62 -24.41 16.40
CA LEU A 80 -8.53 -24.85 15.01
C LEU A 80 -7.08 -24.98 14.54
N TRP A 81 -6.23 -24.02 14.89
CA TRP A 81 -4.80 -24.08 14.61
C TRP A 81 -4.16 -25.32 15.23
N SER A 82 -4.41 -25.58 16.51
CA SER A 82 -3.86 -26.76 17.21
C SER A 82 -4.32 -28.09 16.60
N MET A 83 -5.53 -28.11 16.03
CA MET A 83 -6.14 -29.29 15.43
C MET A 83 -5.66 -29.56 14.00
N LEU A 84 -5.45 -28.51 13.20
CA LEU A 84 -5.25 -28.62 11.75
C LEU A 84 -3.84 -28.30 11.26
N ALA A 85 -3.01 -27.62 12.07
CA ALA A 85 -1.62 -27.33 11.69
C ALA A 85 -0.83 -28.61 11.34
N PRO A 86 0.13 -28.54 10.40
CA PRO A 86 0.55 -27.37 9.64
C PRO A 86 -0.45 -26.98 8.52
N PHE A 87 -0.45 -25.70 8.15
CA PHE A 87 -1.25 -25.15 7.03
C PHE A 87 -0.39 -24.94 5.80
N ALA A 88 -0.96 -25.20 4.62
CA ALA A 88 -0.30 -24.89 3.35
C ALA A 88 -0.18 -23.37 3.13
N TYR A 89 -1.12 -22.59 3.66
CA TYR A 89 -1.11 -21.15 3.56
C TYR A 89 -1.89 -20.50 4.70
N SER A 90 -1.29 -19.57 5.43
CA SER A 90 -1.93 -18.89 6.58
C SER A 90 -2.03 -17.38 6.42
N SER A 91 -1.40 -16.81 5.39
CA SER A 91 -1.28 -15.37 5.20
C SER A 91 -2.63 -14.71 4.92
N TRP A 92 -3.51 -15.37 4.16
CA TRP A 92 -4.86 -14.87 3.91
C TRP A 92 -5.72 -14.81 5.18
N ALA A 93 -5.55 -15.76 6.09
CA ALA A 93 -6.23 -15.72 7.39
C ALA A 93 -5.78 -14.51 8.22
N LEU A 94 -4.49 -14.14 8.17
CA LEU A 94 -4.02 -12.89 8.77
C LEU A 94 -4.63 -11.65 8.09
N ALA A 95 -4.67 -11.62 6.75
CA ALA A 95 -5.30 -10.52 6.01
C ALA A 95 -6.78 -10.35 6.39
N LEU A 96 -7.52 -11.45 6.51
CA LEU A 96 -8.93 -11.47 6.90
C LEU A 96 -9.16 -11.06 8.37
N ALA A 97 -8.29 -11.50 9.30
CA ALA A 97 -8.36 -11.04 10.68
C ALA A 97 -8.16 -9.52 10.79
N LEU A 98 -7.22 -8.96 10.01
CA LEU A 98 -6.98 -7.51 9.92
C LEU A 98 -8.18 -6.80 9.27
N ARG A 99 -8.67 -7.31 8.13
CA ARG A 99 -9.84 -6.77 7.41
C ARG A 99 -11.06 -6.68 8.32
N CYS A 100 -11.35 -7.70 9.12
CA CYS A 100 -12.47 -7.72 10.05
C CYS A 100 -12.20 -6.95 11.37
N GLY A 101 -11.02 -6.37 11.56
CA GLY A 101 -10.67 -5.61 12.75
C GLY A 101 -10.50 -6.46 14.02
N HIS A 102 -10.11 -7.73 13.88
CA HIS A 102 -9.92 -8.66 14.98
C HIS A 102 -8.49 -8.64 15.49
N GLU A 103 -8.14 -7.61 16.28
CA GLU A 103 -6.79 -7.37 16.78
C GLU A 103 -6.18 -8.61 17.48
N ASP A 104 -6.90 -9.22 18.42
CA ASP A 104 -6.42 -10.37 19.20
C ASP A 104 -6.04 -11.56 18.30
N CYS A 105 -6.85 -11.83 17.28
CA CYS A 105 -6.59 -12.90 16.31
C CYS A 105 -5.38 -12.56 15.43
N ALA A 106 -5.32 -11.36 14.87
CA ALA A 106 -4.22 -10.93 14.00
C ALA A 106 -2.88 -10.91 14.77
N ARG A 107 -2.88 -10.32 15.97
CA ARG A 107 -1.74 -10.32 16.90
C ARG A 107 -1.26 -11.73 17.19
N TRP A 108 -2.17 -12.64 17.53
CA TRP A 108 -1.82 -14.01 17.84
C TRP A 108 -1.24 -14.75 16.63
N LEU A 109 -1.80 -14.57 15.42
CA LEU A 109 -1.27 -15.14 14.18
C LEU A 109 0.16 -14.65 13.90
N LEU A 110 0.41 -13.34 14.06
CA LEU A 110 1.76 -12.77 13.96
C LEU A 110 2.73 -13.40 14.98
N MET A 111 2.29 -13.63 16.21
CA MET A 111 3.09 -14.33 17.23
C MET A 111 3.36 -15.80 16.90
N GLN A 112 2.53 -16.45 16.07
CA GLN A 112 2.82 -17.79 15.54
C GLN A 112 3.82 -17.76 14.36
N GLY A 113 4.30 -16.58 13.97
CA GLY A 113 5.19 -16.41 12.83
C GLY A 113 4.46 -16.40 11.49
N VAL A 114 3.15 -16.15 11.48
CA VAL A 114 2.42 -15.95 10.23
C VAL A 114 2.87 -14.64 9.60
N ASP A 115 3.40 -14.74 8.40
CA ASP A 115 3.83 -13.62 7.59
C ASP A 115 2.76 -13.33 6.51
N LEU A 116 2.30 -12.08 6.47
CA LEU A 116 1.25 -11.61 5.55
C LEU A 116 1.59 -11.83 4.07
N LEU A 117 2.89 -11.81 3.72
CA LEU A 117 3.35 -11.99 2.34
C LEU A 117 4.08 -13.31 2.13
N ALA A 118 3.93 -14.28 3.04
CA ALA A 118 4.57 -15.59 2.91
C ALA A 118 4.14 -16.29 1.62
N ASP A 119 4.97 -17.19 1.13
CA ASP A 119 4.63 -18.06 0.00
C ASP A 119 3.84 -19.29 0.47
N PRO A 120 2.86 -19.78 -0.31
CA PRO A 120 2.24 -21.07 -0.05
C PRO A 120 3.27 -22.20 0.01
N ASN A 121 3.07 -23.15 0.94
CA ASN A 121 3.88 -24.35 1.05
C ASN A 121 3.16 -25.56 0.40
N PRO A 122 3.54 -25.94 -0.83
CA PRO A 122 2.86 -27.00 -1.56
C PRO A 122 3.13 -28.41 -1.01
N GLN A 123 4.04 -28.57 -0.03
CA GLN A 123 4.35 -29.87 0.56
C GLN A 123 3.41 -30.24 1.71
N VAL A 124 2.67 -29.28 2.28
CA VAL A 124 1.75 -29.57 3.37
C VAL A 124 0.58 -30.42 2.87
N ARG A 125 0.40 -31.60 3.49
CA ARG A 125 -0.71 -32.54 3.20
C ARG A 125 -0.77 -33.01 1.73
N ARG A 126 0.36 -32.98 1.02
CA ARG A 126 0.47 -33.40 -0.38
C ARG A 126 0.19 -34.89 -0.60
N ASP A 127 0.32 -35.69 0.45
CA ASP A 127 0.01 -37.12 0.47
C ASP A 127 -1.50 -37.41 0.50
N ILE A 128 -2.32 -36.44 0.91
CA ILE A 128 -3.79 -36.58 1.01
C ILE A 128 -4.46 -36.24 -0.33
N ALA A 129 -4.06 -35.14 -0.94
CA ALA A 129 -4.61 -34.66 -2.21
C ALA A 129 -3.52 -33.98 -3.06
N MET A 130 -3.73 -33.94 -4.38
CA MET A 130 -2.83 -33.20 -5.27
C MET A 130 -2.84 -31.72 -4.89
N SER A 131 -1.67 -31.16 -4.62
CA SER A 131 -1.52 -29.73 -4.32
C SER A 131 -2.14 -28.90 -5.44
N VAL A 132 -3.01 -27.97 -5.07
CA VAL A 132 -3.54 -26.97 -6.00
C VAL A 132 -2.41 -26.00 -6.38
N HIS A 133 -2.58 -25.32 -7.51
CA HIS A 133 -1.66 -24.25 -7.89
C HIS A 133 -1.65 -23.17 -6.79
N ASP A 134 -0.48 -22.63 -6.45
CA ASP A 134 -0.31 -21.64 -5.38
C ASP A 134 -1.23 -20.41 -5.54
N GLY A 135 -1.53 -20.05 -6.79
CA GLY A 135 -2.52 -19.04 -7.19
C GLY A 135 -3.93 -19.25 -6.61
N VAL A 136 -4.31 -20.46 -6.24
CA VAL A 136 -5.62 -20.72 -5.59
C VAL A 136 -5.62 -20.18 -4.16
N TYR A 137 -4.56 -20.42 -3.38
CA TYR A 137 -4.46 -19.96 -2.00
C TYR A 137 -4.32 -18.44 -1.91
N THR A 138 -3.52 -17.88 -2.81
CA THR A 138 -3.26 -16.44 -2.88
C THR A 138 -4.34 -15.68 -3.63
N ARG A 139 -5.29 -16.39 -4.28
CA ARG A 139 -6.22 -15.80 -5.26
C ARG A 139 -5.51 -14.97 -6.33
N PHE A 140 -4.30 -15.40 -6.68
CA PHE A 140 -3.36 -14.76 -7.62
C PHE A 140 -2.76 -13.43 -7.15
N ASP A 141 -2.96 -13.06 -5.89
CA ASP A 141 -2.28 -11.91 -5.32
C ASP A 141 -0.79 -12.14 -5.17
N LEU A 142 -0.03 -11.06 -5.32
CA LEU A 142 1.40 -11.10 -5.16
C LEU A 142 1.79 -11.35 -3.69
N VAL A 143 2.85 -12.15 -3.55
CA VAL A 143 3.51 -12.59 -2.31
C VAL A 143 5.01 -12.30 -2.41
N ARG A 144 5.79 -12.60 -1.36
CA ARG A 144 7.25 -12.31 -1.33
C ARG A 144 8.03 -12.86 -2.51
N SER A 145 7.78 -14.11 -2.93
CA SER A 145 8.51 -14.68 -4.07
C SER A 145 8.08 -14.11 -5.42
N SER A 146 7.03 -13.28 -5.46
CA SER A 146 6.54 -12.72 -6.72
C SER A 146 7.59 -11.77 -7.32
N PRO A 147 8.06 -12.02 -8.55
CA PRO A 147 9.12 -11.23 -9.17
C PRO A 147 8.69 -9.78 -9.46
N THR A 148 7.38 -9.53 -9.45
CA THR A 148 6.77 -8.22 -9.70
C THR A 148 6.35 -7.50 -8.43
N LEU A 149 6.62 -8.04 -7.24
CA LEU A 149 6.35 -7.34 -5.98
C LEU A 149 7.06 -5.98 -5.98
N PHE A 150 6.29 -4.91 -5.79
CA PHE A 150 6.71 -3.51 -5.90
C PHE A 150 7.18 -3.01 -7.28
N LEU A 151 7.11 -3.81 -8.35
CA LEU A 151 7.39 -3.30 -9.71
C LEU A 151 6.26 -2.40 -10.22
N ASN A 152 5.02 -2.89 -10.15
CA ASN A 152 3.84 -2.06 -10.34
C ASN A 152 3.14 -1.89 -9.00
N LEU A 153 3.19 -0.67 -8.48
CA LEU A 153 2.71 -0.35 -7.13
C LEU A 153 1.18 -0.39 -7.02
N MET A 154 0.49 -0.52 -8.14
CA MET A 154 -0.97 -0.69 -8.22
C MET A 154 -1.41 -2.16 -8.27
N ASP A 155 -0.47 -3.12 -8.36
CA ASP A 155 -0.83 -4.54 -8.39
C ASP A 155 -1.46 -4.97 -7.06
N GLN A 156 -2.34 -5.97 -7.13
CA GLN A 156 -2.91 -6.59 -5.95
C GLN A 156 -1.87 -7.49 -5.27
N THR A 157 -1.93 -7.47 -3.94
CA THR A 157 -1.09 -8.23 -3.03
C THR A 157 -2.01 -8.69 -1.92
N VAL A 158 -1.55 -9.66 -1.13
CA VAL A 158 -2.31 -10.11 0.04
C VAL A 158 -2.54 -8.96 1.04
N ALA A 159 -1.68 -7.94 1.07
CA ALA A 159 -1.90 -6.76 1.90
C ALA A 159 -3.00 -5.82 1.37
N THR A 160 -3.25 -5.80 0.05
CA THR A 160 -4.35 -5.04 -0.56
C THR A 160 -5.68 -5.47 0.04
N GLU A 161 -5.81 -6.78 0.27
CA GLU A 161 -7.02 -7.41 0.76
C GLU A 161 -7.42 -6.94 2.16
N ILE A 162 -6.48 -6.44 2.98
CA ILE A 162 -6.82 -5.89 4.31
C ILE A 162 -7.88 -4.78 4.21
N PHE A 163 -7.87 -4.01 3.12
CA PHE A 163 -8.68 -2.78 2.98
C PHE A 163 -9.86 -2.91 2.02
N GLU A 164 -10.14 -4.13 1.54
CA GLU A 164 -11.24 -4.41 0.62
C GLU A 164 -12.47 -4.98 1.33
N ASP A 165 -13.63 -4.76 0.72
CA ASP A 165 -14.88 -5.40 1.14
C ASP A 165 -14.90 -6.88 0.73
N PHE A 166 -15.71 -7.68 1.42
CA PHE A 166 -15.90 -9.08 1.05
C PHE A 166 -16.51 -9.22 -0.35
N SER A 167 -15.88 -10.05 -1.17
CA SER A 167 -16.43 -10.45 -2.46
C SER A 167 -17.10 -11.83 -2.39
N ALA A 168 -17.84 -12.22 -3.44
CA ALA A 168 -18.42 -13.56 -3.53
C ALA A 168 -17.38 -14.69 -3.75
N HIS A 169 -16.08 -14.36 -3.85
CA HIS A 169 -15.01 -15.28 -4.27
C HIS A 169 -14.01 -15.61 -3.15
N GLU A 170 -14.34 -15.26 -1.90
CA GLU A 170 -13.47 -15.54 -0.74
C GLU A 170 -13.41 -17.02 -0.35
N ALA A 171 -14.38 -17.84 -0.75
CA ALA A 171 -14.36 -19.26 -0.39
C ALA A 171 -13.38 -20.04 -1.27
N LEU A 172 -12.43 -20.74 -0.66
CA LEU A 172 -11.60 -21.71 -1.39
C LEU A 172 -12.40 -23.00 -1.67
N THR A 173 -13.32 -23.33 -0.77
CA THR A 173 -14.24 -24.45 -0.91
C THR A 173 -15.55 -24.21 -0.15
N GLY A 174 -16.60 -24.91 -0.54
CA GLY A 174 -17.94 -24.74 0.03
C GLY A 174 -18.63 -23.45 -0.44
N ALA A 175 -19.56 -22.97 0.38
CA ALA A 175 -20.35 -21.78 0.05
C ALA A 175 -19.58 -20.49 0.33
N ALA A 176 -19.86 -19.47 -0.50
CA ALA A 176 -19.40 -18.10 -0.26
C ALA A 176 -19.85 -17.60 1.12
N TYR A 177 -19.05 -16.71 1.72
CA TYR A 177 -19.31 -16.14 3.03
C TYR A 177 -18.94 -14.66 3.06
N THR A 178 -19.51 -13.94 4.01
CA THR A 178 -19.23 -12.52 4.24
C THR A 178 -19.31 -12.24 5.74
N PHE A 179 -18.49 -11.30 6.20
CA PHE A 179 -18.49 -10.80 7.56
C PHE A 179 -18.58 -9.28 7.53
N PRO A 180 -19.16 -8.66 8.58
CA PRO A 180 -19.19 -7.21 8.66
C PRO A 180 -17.75 -6.65 8.77
N THR A 181 -17.43 -5.68 7.93
CA THR A 181 -16.16 -4.96 7.94
C THR A 181 -16.38 -3.52 8.40
N ASN A 182 -15.35 -2.93 9.00
CA ASN A 182 -15.32 -1.51 9.31
C ASN A 182 -13.90 -0.99 9.06
N LEU A 183 -13.73 -0.24 7.97
CA LEU A 183 -12.42 0.23 7.52
C LEU A 183 -11.69 1.08 8.58
N GLN A 184 -12.41 1.86 9.39
CA GLN A 184 -11.78 2.62 10.48
C GLN A 184 -11.18 1.67 11.52
N THR A 185 -11.96 0.67 11.98
CA THR A 185 -11.46 -0.36 12.91
C THR A 185 -10.29 -1.14 12.31
N THR A 186 -10.38 -1.53 11.04
CA THR A 186 -9.29 -2.17 10.29
C THR A 186 -8.02 -1.33 10.36
N CYS A 187 -8.11 -0.04 10.03
CA CYS A 187 -6.97 0.87 10.04
C CYS A 187 -6.39 1.08 11.43
N ASP A 188 -7.24 1.16 12.46
CA ASP A 188 -6.79 1.31 13.85
C ASP A 188 -6.02 0.06 14.31
N VAL A 189 -6.51 -1.15 14.00
CA VAL A 189 -5.80 -2.41 14.30
C VAL A 189 -4.47 -2.50 13.56
N VAL A 190 -4.45 -2.19 12.26
CA VAL A 190 -3.20 -2.17 11.46
C VAL A 190 -2.18 -1.22 12.08
N TYR A 191 -2.61 -0.01 12.49
CA TYR A 191 -1.73 0.94 13.13
C TYR A 191 -1.19 0.42 14.48
N THR A 192 -2.05 -0.14 15.33
CA THR A 192 -1.64 -0.70 16.63
C THR A 192 -0.54 -1.75 16.43
N LEU A 193 -0.78 -2.76 15.58
CA LEU A 193 0.17 -3.84 15.36
C LEU A 193 1.47 -3.35 14.69
N ALA A 194 1.38 -2.37 13.78
CA ALA A 194 2.54 -1.74 13.18
C ALA A 194 3.37 -0.97 14.24
N SER A 195 2.72 -0.21 15.12
CA SER A 195 3.39 0.60 16.16
C SER A 195 4.15 -0.26 17.19
N GLU A 196 3.76 -1.51 17.34
CA GLU A 196 4.40 -2.49 18.21
C GLU A 196 5.53 -3.27 17.52
N GLY A 197 5.80 -3.00 16.24
CA GLY A 197 6.87 -3.65 15.50
C GLY A 197 6.54 -5.07 15.04
N LEU A 198 5.26 -5.44 14.94
CA LEU A 198 4.88 -6.80 14.56
C LEU A 198 4.97 -7.08 13.05
N PHE A 199 5.14 -6.05 12.22
CA PHE A 199 5.42 -6.20 10.80
C PHE A 199 6.91 -6.02 10.52
N ASP A 200 7.47 -6.91 9.71
CA ASP A 200 8.80 -6.66 9.14
C ASP A 200 8.76 -5.53 8.11
N ALA A 201 9.93 -5.10 7.65
CA ALA A 201 10.05 -3.95 6.75
C ALA A 201 9.29 -4.14 5.42
N THR A 202 9.28 -5.35 4.85
CA THR A 202 8.62 -5.62 3.57
C THR A 202 7.10 -5.60 3.71
N VAL A 203 6.56 -6.25 4.75
CA VAL A 203 5.12 -6.23 5.05
C VAL A 203 4.68 -4.81 5.40
N PHE A 204 5.47 -4.08 6.19
CA PHE A 204 5.19 -2.69 6.53
C PHE A 204 5.08 -1.81 5.28
N ASP A 205 6.05 -1.91 4.36
CA ASP A 205 6.04 -1.15 3.10
C ASP A 205 4.83 -1.51 2.23
N ASP A 206 4.43 -2.79 2.19
CA ASP A 206 3.31 -3.24 1.38
C ASP A 206 1.95 -2.88 1.98
N VAL A 207 1.80 -2.95 3.31
CA VAL A 207 0.61 -2.46 4.01
C VAL A 207 0.46 -0.95 3.80
N TYR A 208 1.56 -0.19 3.87
CA TYR A 208 1.56 1.22 3.53
C TYR A 208 1.11 1.47 2.09
N ARG A 209 1.68 0.73 1.13
CA ARG A 209 1.31 0.80 -0.29
C ARG A 209 -0.17 0.49 -0.48
N ALA A 210 -0.64 -0.65 0.00
CA ALA A 210 -2.03 -1.11 -0.08
C ALA A 210 -3.01 -0.07 0.47
N CYS A 211 -2.70 0.52 1.63
CA CYS A 211 -3.50 1.57 2.25
C CYS A 211 -3.61 2.82 1.34
N VAL A 212 -2.49 3.30 0.82
CA VAL A 212 -2.48 4.49 -0.05
C VAL A 212 -3.12 4.21 -1.41
N VAL A 213 -2.93 3.01 -1.96
CA VAL A 213 -3.56 2.56 -3.21
C VAL A 213 -5.08 2.48 -3.03
N ARG A 214 -5.56 2.00 -1.89
CA ARG A 214 -6.99 2.04 -1.54
C ARG A 214 -7.53 3.47 -1.52
N ALA A 215 -6.81 4.39 -0.87
CA ALA A 215 -7.19 5.81 -0.86
C ALA A 215 -7.27 6.36 -2.29
N TRP A 216 -6.26 6.10 -3.12
CA TRP A 216 -6.23 6.53 -4.51
C TRP A 216 -7.40 5.96 -5.32
N HIS A 217 -7.67 4.65 -5.21
CA HIS A 217 -8.78 3.99 -5.90
C HIS A 217 -10.14 4.58 -5.54
N SER A 218 -10.34 4.96 -4.27
CA SER A 218 -11.62 5.52 -3.82
C SER A 218 -11.93 6.90 -4.41
N ILE A 219 -10.93 7.65 -4.89
CA ILE A 219 -11.16 9.01 -5.43
C ILE A 219 -10.68 9.22 -6.88
N ARG A 220 -10.14 8.19 -7.53
CA ARG A 220 -9.64 8.29 -8.93
C ARG A 220 -10.74 8.52 -9.97
N HIS A 221 -11.98 8.13 -9.70
CA HIS A 221 -13.10 8.24 -10.64
C HIS A 221 -14.24 9.05 -10.03
N ALA A 222 -14.65 10.12 -10.70
CA ALA A 222 -15.69 11.02 -10.18
C ALA A 222 -17.05 10.33 -9.96
N SER A 223 -17.36 9.28 -10.74
CA SER A 223 -18.63 8.52 -10.64
C SER A 223 -18.69 7.55 -9.47
N GLU A 224 -17.54 7.14 -8.94
CA GLU A 224 -17.39 6.10 -7.89
C GLU A 224 -16.65 6.69 -6.68
N ARG A 225 -16.69 8.02 -6.55
CA ARG A 225 -15.90 8.74 -5.56
C ARG A 225 -16.41 8.46 -4.15
N ASP A 226 -15.51 7.97 -3.30
CA ASP A 226 -15.71 7.78 -1.88
C ASP A 226 -14.61 8.51 -1.10
N ASP A 227 -14.91 9.76 -0.72
CA ASP A 227 -13.99 10.58 0.06
C ASP A 227 -13.78 10.08 1.49
N VAL A 228 -14.74 9.33 2.05
CA VAL A 228 -14.64 8.80 3.42
C VAL A 228 -13.57 7.72 3.48
N THR A 229 -13.60 6.77 2.54
CA THR A 229 -12.55 5.74 2.40
C THR A 229 -11.18 6.38 2.20
N ALA A 230 -11.07 7.39 1.32
CA ALA A 230 -9.81 8.11 1.12
C ALA A 230 -9.29 8.76 2.40
N ASP A 231 -10.16 9.42 3.17
CA ASP A 231 -9.75 10.11 4.40
C ASP A 231 -9.28 9.14 5.48
N ILE A 232 -9.97 8.02 5.67
CA ILE A 232 -9.57 6.97 6.61
C ILE A 232 -8.19 6.40 6.22
N CYS A 233 -8.01 6.04 4.95
CA CYS A 233 -6.75 5.49 4.47
C CYS A 233 -5.60 6.52 4.50
N PHE A 234 -5.83 7.78 4.14
CA PHE A 234 -4.79 8.82 4.26
C PHE A 234 -4.42 9.11 5.71
N ASP A 235 -5.34 8.98 6.66
CA ASP A 235 -5.02 9.10 8.08
C ASP A 235 -4.11 7.96 8.54
N LEU A 236 -4.42 6.71 8.21
CA LEU A 236 -3.54 5.58 8.48
C LEU A 236 -2.16 5.77 7.82
N ALA A 237 -2.13 6.09 6.53
CA ALA A 237 -0.87 6.30 5.81
C ALA A 237 -0.01 7.39 6.47
N ARG A 238 -0.61 8.49 6.94
CA ARG A 238 0.10 9.52 7.70
C ARG A 238 0.70 8.96 9.00
N LYS A 239 -0.07 8.19 9.76
CA LYS A 239 0.40 7.54 10.99
C LYS A 239 1.54 6.57 10.73
N LEU A 240 1.46 5.77 9.67
CA LEU A 240 2.54 4.86 9.25
C LEU A 240 3.79 5.61 8.81
N LEU A 241 3.67 6.75 8.11
CA LEU A 241 4.83 7.59 7.79
C LEU A 241 5.52 8.17 9.04
N VAL A 242 4.77 8.45 10.11
CA VAL A 242 5.38 8.84 11.38
C VAL A 242 6.26 7.70 11.90
N LEU A 243 5.77 6.46 11.91
CA LEU A 243 6.55 5.29 12.32
C LEU A 243 7.79 5.08 11.43
N TYR A 244 7.64 5.17 10.10
CA TYR A 244 8.75 5.12 9.15
C TYR A 244 9.87 6.12 9.50
N ASN A 245 9.51 7.37 9.79
CA ASN A 245 10.49 8.42 10.03
C ASN A 245 11.09 8.40 11.44
N SER A 246 10.37 7.91 12.45
CA SER A 246 10.77 8.01 13.86
C SER A 246 11.35 6.71 14.44
N HIS A 247 10.99 5.57 13.87
CA HIS A 247 11.36 4.24 14.38
C HIS A 247 12.13 3.41 13.33
N GLU A 248 12.54 4.03 12.22
CA GLU A 248 13.24 3.37 11.09
C GLU A 248 12.53 2.09 10.60
N MET A 249 11.19 2.06 10.70
CA MET A 249 10.38 0.95 10.19
C MET A 249 10.27 1.04 8.67
N GLY A 250 10.15 -0.11 7.99
CA GLY A 250 10.04 -0.15 6.53
C GLY A 250 11.36 0.07 5.79
N SER A 251 11.28 0.46 4.51
CA SER A 251 12.45 0.63 3.66
C SER A 251 12.32 1.83 2.70
N PRO A 252 13.35 2.15 1.88
CA PRO A 252 13.25 3.17 0.86
C PRO A 252 12.13 2.96 -0.18
N VAL A 253 11.50 1.78 -0.25
CA VAL A 253 10.34 1.50 -1.11
C VAL A 253 9.19 2.47 -0.86
N ILE A 254 8.96 2.93 0.38
CA ILE A 254 7.93 3.93 0.69
C ILE A 254 8.09 5.22 -0.14
N LYS A 255 9.33 5.64 -0.42
CA LYS A 255 9.59 6.80 -1.30
C LYS A 255 9.19 6.52 -2.75
N GLN A 256 9.36 5.29 -3.20
CA GLN A 256 8.94 4.85 -4.53
C GLN A 256 7.41 4.82 -4.64
N VAL A 257 6.72 4.26 -3.62
CA VAL A 257 5.25 4.29 -3.46
C VAL A 257 4.75 5.71 -3.61
N MET A 258 5.24 6.63 -2.78
CA MET A 258 4.82 8.04 -2.80
C MET A 258 5.10 8.71 -4.14
N GLY A 259 6.24 8.38 -4.76
CA GLY A 259 6.57 8.90 -6.07
C GLY A 259 5.66 8.39 -7.18
N ALA A 260 5.07 7.19 -7.05
CA ALA A 260 4.20 6.58 -8.05
C ALA A 260 2.74 7.08 -7.98
N LEU A 261 2.39 7.84 -6.93
CA LEU A 261 1.10 8.53 -6.84
C LEU A 261 1.07 9.82 -7.67
N VAL A 262 2.25 10.34 -8.02
CA VAL A 262 2.39 11.54 -8.85
C VAL A 262 2.32 11.10 -10.32
N VAL A 263 1.09 10.94 -10.81
CA VAL A 263 0.78 10.52 -12.19
C VAL A 263 -0.07 11.56 -12.91
N PRO A 264 -0.07 11.58 -14.26
CA PRO A 264 -0.92 12.47 -15.02
C PRO A 264 -2.39 12.31 -14.62
N ARG A 265 -3.10 13.44 -14.44
CA ARG A 265 -4.54 13.46 -14.08
C ARG A 265 -4.87 12.77 -12.74
N ALA A 266 -3.89 12.59 -11.85
CA ALA A 266 -4.17 12.21 -10.48
C ALA A 266 -5.08 13.25 -9.81
N ASP A 267 -5.95 12.79 -8.91
CA ASP A 267 -6.73 13.69 -8.06
C ASP A 267 -5.79 14.58 -7.24
N SER A 268 -6.09 15.88 -7.15
CA SER A 268 -5.18 16.83 -6.48
C SER A 268 -5.01 16.53 -4.99
N ARG A 269 -5.97 15.85 -4.34
CA ARG A 269 -5.83 15.40 -2.94
C ARG A 269 -4.70 14.37 -2.79
N VAL A 270 -4.52 13.48 -3.76
CA VAL A 270 -3.43 12.47 -3.75
C VAL A 270 -2.08 13.17 -3.88
N VAL A 271 -1.96 14.08 -4.84
CA VAL A 271 -0.70 14.83 -5.05
C VAL A 271 -0.40 15.73 -3.85
N ARG A 272 -1.43 16.35 -3.27
CA ARG A 272 -1.33 17.14 -2.04
C ARG A 272 -0.82 16.31 -0.88
N PHE A 273 -1.33 15.09 -0.71
CA PHE A 273 -0.83 14.17 0.31
C PHE A 273 0.68 13.92 0.14
N VAL A 274 1.15 13.66 -1.09
CA VAL A 274 2.60 13.53 -1.36
C VAL A 274 3.36 14.79 -1.01
N CYS A 275 2.86 15.97 -1.40
CA CYS A 275 3.52 17.24 -1.14
C CYS A 275 3.66 17.53 0.36
N GLN A 276 2.62 17.25 1.14
CA GLN A 276 2.61 17.48 2.59
C GLN A 276 3.52 16.49 3.32
N GLN A 277 3.42 15.21 2.98
CA GLN A 277 4.07 14.15 3.76
C GLN A 277 5.51 13.87 3.31
N MET A 278 5.79 13.99 2.01
CA MET A 278 7.13 13.78 1.45
C MET A 278 7.48 14.81 0.35
N PRO A 279 7.64 16.11 0.71
CA PRO A 279 7.91 17.18 -0.27
C PRO A 279 9.08 16.90 -1.21
N SER A 280 10.15 16.30 -0.68
CA SER A 280 11.34 15.94 -1.47
C SER A 280 11.06 14.92 -2.58
N VAL A 281 10.07 14.03 -2.40
CA VAL A 281 9.64 13.07 -3.41
C VAL A 281 8.92 13.81 -4.56
N PHE A 282 7.99 14.71 -4.24
CA PHE A 282 7.32 15.53 -5.26
C PHE A 282 8.33 16.38 -6.06
N LEU A 283 9.23 17.09 -5.38
CA LEU A 283 10.26 17.92 -6.02
C LEU A 283 11.22 17.09 -6.90
N GLY A 284 11.57 15.88 -6.46
CA GLY A 284 12.32 14.93 -7.27
C GLY A 284 11.57 14.50 -8.53
N ARG A 285 10.25 14.24 -8.42
CA ARG A 285 9.38 13.94 -9.56
C ARG A 285 9.24 15.13 -10.50
N LEU A 286 9.09 16.35 -9.99
CA LEU A 286 9.06 17.58 -10.79
C LEU A 286 10.34 17.73 -11.63
N THR A 287 11.50 17.39 -11.05
CA THR A 287 12.79 17.39 -11.77
C THR A 287 12.82 16.36 -12.89
N ALA A 288 12.28 15.16 -12.66
CA ALA A 288 12.37 14.05 -13.59
C ALA A 288 11.28 14.02 -14.67
N LEU A 289 10.11 14.63 -14.42
CA LEU A 289 8.92 14.46 -15.25
C LEU A 289 8.55 15.75 -15.97
N THR A 290 8.77 15.78 -17.29
CA THR A 290 8.48 16.95 -18.13
C THR A 290 6.99 17.30 -18.17
N TRP A 291 6.10 16.30 -18.13
CA TRP A 291 4.66 16.53 -18.09
C TRP A 291 4.25 17.29 -16.82
N LEU A 292 4.88 17.00 -15.67
CA LEU A 292 4.58 17.65 -14.40
C LEU A 292 5.07 19.10 -14.39
N GLN A 293 6.20 19.38 -15.05
CA GLN A 293 6.68 20.76 -15.26
C GLN A 293 5.74 21.56 -16.18
N ALA A 294 5.03 20.89 -17.10
CA ALA A 294 4.08 21.51 -18.01
C ALA A 294 2.69 21.74 -17.36
N ASP A 295 2.32 20.95 -16.35
CA ASP A 295 1.07 21.08 -15.60
C ASP A 295 1.20 22.16 -14.52
N ILE A 296 1.26 23.42 -14.98
CA ILE A 296 1.50 24.58 -14.11
C ILE A 296 0.38 24.78 -13.08
N ASP A 297 -0.86 24.45 -13.42
CA ASP A 297 -2.00 24.64 -12.53
C ASP A 297 -1.90 23.70 -11.31
N LEU A 298 -1.55 22.42 -11.55
CA LEU A 298 -1.26 21.49 -10.48
C LEU A 298 -0.07 21.96 -9.63
N VAL A 299 1.05 22.36 -10.26
CA VAL A 299 2.24 22.84 -9.54
C VAL A 299 1.89 24.03 -8.64
N VAL A 300 1.14 25.01 -9.17
CA VAL A 300 0.70 26.19 -8.42
C VAL A 300 -0.19 25.81 -7.25
N GLU A 301 -1.13 24.87 -7.42
CA GLU A 301 -1.97 24.37 -6.33
C GLU A 301 -1.13 23.72 -5.22
N MET A 302 -0.05 23.02 -5.58
CA MET A 302 0.77 22.26 -4.64
C MET A 302 1.77 23.10 -3.84
N VAL A 303 2.16 24.30 -4.30
CA VAL A 303 3.20 25.14 -3.66
C VAL A 303 2.94 25.38 -2.18
N GLY A 304 1.69 25.67 -1.78
CA GLY A 304 1.35 25.95 -0.38
C GLY A 304 1.56 24.77 0.57
N TYR A 305 1.69 23.56 0.04
CA TYR A 305 1.88 22.32 0.79
C TYR A 305 3.33 21.85 0.85
N LEU A 306 4.23 22.49 0.09
CA LEU A 306 5.62 22.07 -0.02
C LEU A 306 6.50 22.67 1.08
N ARG A 307 7.64 22.00 1.29
CA ARG A 307 8.79 22.45 2.06
C ARG A 307 10.05 22.21 1.22
N PRO A 308 11.11 23.01 1.43
CA PRO A 308 12.34 22.86 0.65
C PRO A 308 12.94 21.46 0.80
N SER A 309 13.46 20.93 -0.30
CA SER A 309 14.29 19.73 -0.29
C SER A 309 15.73 20.09 0.10
N LYS A 310 16.47 19.12 0.65
CA LYS A 310 17.94 19.26 0.82
C LYS A 310 18.69 19.34 -0.51
N ARG A 311 18.04 18.92 -1.60
CA ARG A 311 18.56 18.97 -2.97
C ARG A 311 18.26 20.33 -3.60
N ILE A 312 19.28 21.19 -3.68
CA ILE A 312 19.18 22.52 -4.30
C ILE A 312 18.69 22.42 -5.75
N ASP A 313 19.13 21.41 -6.51
CA ASP A 313 18.70 21.21 -7.89
C ASP A 313 17.19 20.99 -8.02
N ALA A 314 16.60 20.21 -7.11
CA ALA A 314 15.16 19.96 -7.09
C ALA A 314 14.35 21.22 -6.72
N ASN A 315 14.85 22.02 -5.77
CA ASN A 315 14.25 23.31 -5.43
C ASN A 315 14.35 24.28 -6.62
N THR A 316 15.52 24.32 -7.28
CA THR A 316 15.79 25.16 -8.45
C THR A 316 14.81 24.86 -9.58
N THR A 317 14.50 23.59 -9.85
CA THR A 317 13.52 23.24 -10.87
C THR A 317 12.15 23.86 -10.57
N LEU A 318 11.66 23.79 -9.33
CA LEU A 318 10.40 24.44 -8.94
C LEU A 318 10.46 25.94 -9.19
N LEU A 319 11.54 26.61 -8.75
CA LEU A 319 11.74 28.04 -8.95
C LEU A 319 11.71 28.42 -10.43
N CYS A 320 12.41 27.67 -11.29
CA CYS A 320 12.43 27.90 -12.73
C CYS A 320 11.06 27.66 -13.40
N VAL A 321 10.32 26.62 -12.98
CA VAL A 321 8.97 26.34 -13.52
C VAL A 321 8.01 27.49 -13.20
N LEU A 322 8.02 27.99 -11.96
CA LEU A 322 7.20 29.14 -11.57
C LEU A 322 7.62 30.42 -12.30
N ALA A 323 8.93 30.64 -12.46
CA ALA A 323 9.51 31.80 -13.13
C ALA A 323 9.14 31.84 -14.63
N LYS A 324 9.31 30.71 -15.33
CA LYS A 324 8.98 30.56 -16.75
C LYS A 324 7.48 30.75 -17.04
N ASN A 325 6.62 30.70 -16.02
CA ASN A 325 5.17 30.87 -16.16
C ASN A 325 4.63 32.13 -15.45
N GLY A 326 5.52 33.04 -15.02
CA GLY A 326 5.13 34.33 -14.42
C GLY A 326 4.33 34.24 -13.11
N LYS A 327 4.51 33.17 -12.33
CA LYS A 327 3.71 32.91 -11.12
C LYS A 327 4.26 33.65 -9.89
N ILE A 328 4.16 34.99 -9.90
CA ILE A 328 4.73 35.88 -8.86
C ILE A 328 4.34 35.48 -7.44
N ALA A 329 3.05 35.26 -7.17
CA ALA A 329 2.58 34.92 -5.82
C ALA A 329 3.20 33.62 -5.28
N GLN A 330 3.49 32.65 -6.15
CA GLN A 330 4.15 31.40 -5.77
C GLN A 330 5.67 31.56 -5.71
N LEU A 331 6.27 32.39 -6.56
CA LEU A 331 7.67 32.77 -6.46
C LEU A 331 7.98 33.44 -5.13
N GLU A 332 7.09 34.33 -4.65
CA GLU A 332 7.21 34.94 -3.34
C GLU A 332 7.17 33.93 -2.21
N GLN A 333 6.33 32.90 -2.30
CA GLN A 333 6.28 31.83 -1.30
C GLN A 333 7.56 30.99 -1.30
N VAL A 334 8.01 30.58 -2.48
CA VAL A 334 9.14 29.64 -2.65
C VAL A 334 10.48 30.35 -2.47
N GLY A 335 10.68 31.54 -3.04
CA GLY A 335 11.93 32.32 -2.94
C GLY A 335 12.24 32.85 -1.55
N ASN A 336 11.33 32.64 -0.59
CA ASN A 336 11.53 32.90 0.84
C ASN A 336 11.96 31.67 1.63
N TRP A 337 12.12 30.50 1.01
CA TRP A 337 12.60 29.31 1.71
C TRP A 337 14.05 29.48 2.18
N PRO A 338 14.32 29.31 3.49
CA PRO A 338 15.67 29.49 4.03
C PRO A 338 16.60 28.38 3.52
N ASP A 339 17.82 28.77 3.15
CA ASP A 339 18.92 27.88 2.74
C ASP A 339 18.56 26.88 1.62
N ALA A 340 17.51 27.16 0.85
CA ALA A 340 16.97 26.25 -0.16
C ALA A 340 17.60 26.45 -1.56
N PHE A 341 18.27 27.58 -1.77
CA PHE A 341 18.76 28.04 -3.06
C PHE A 341 20.19 28.59 -2.94
N ASP A 342 20.95 28.44 -4.01
CA ASP A 342 22.21 29.16 -4.22
C ASP A 342 22.01 30.31 -5.23
N GLU A 343 23.04 31.13 -5.41
CA GLU A 343 22.99 32.25 -6.35
C GLU A 343 22.67 31.79 -7.79
N LYS A 344 23.22 30.64 -8.20
CA LYS A 344 22.99 30.03 -9.53
C LYS A 344 21.55 29.61 -9.74
N SER A 345 20.83 29.24 -8.68
CA SER A 345 19.41 28.90 -8.74
C SER A 345 18.59 30.09 -9.22
N PHE A 346 18.89 31.28 -8.69
CA PHE A 346 18.22 32.51 -9.09
C PHE A 346 18.63 32.94 -10.51
N ASP A 347 19.89 32.81 -10.89
CA ASP A 347 20.33 33.10 -12.26
C ASP A 347 19.54 32.29 -13.30
N LYS A 348 19.41 30.97 -13.07
CA LYS A 348 18.62 30.09 -13.93
C LYS A 348 17.15 30.49 -13.99
N ALA A 349 16.56 30.90 -12.87
CA ALA A 349 15.16 31.30 -12.82
C ALA A 349 14.93 32.65 -13.52
N ILE A 350 15.86 33.61 -13.39
CA ILE A 350 15.84 34.90 -14.08
C ILE A 350 15.93 34.67 -15.60
N ASP A 351 16.85 33.82 -16.05
CA ASP A 351 16.98 33.45 -17.46
C ASP A 351 15.69 32.80 -17.98
N ALA A 352 15.11 31.87 -17.21
CA ALA A 352 13.87 31.18 -17.59
C ALA A 352 12.68 32.15 -17.71
N ALA A 353 12.51 33.08 -16.76
CA ALA A 353 11.48 34.12 -16.84
C ALA A 353 11.71 35.05 -18.03
N SER A 354 12.96 35.48 -18.25
CA SER A 354 13.31 36.42 -19.32
C SER A 354 13.08 35.82 -20.70
N GLN A 355 13.50 34.58 -20.92
CA GLN A 355 13.28 33.86 -22.18
C GLN A 355 11.79 33.63 -22.48
N ALA A 356 10.97 33.48 -21.44
CA ALA A 356 9.52 33.33 -21.56
C ALA A 356 8.76 34.67 -21.63
N GLY A 357 9.44 35.81 -21.51
CA GLY A 357 8.83 37.15 -21.61
C GLY A 357 8.18 37.67 -20.32
N TYR A 358 8.46 37.05 -19.16
CA TYR A 358 7.89 37.47 -17.87
C TYR A 358 8.83 38.43 -17.12
N ALA A 359 8.89 39.68 -17.61
CA ALA A 359 9.80 40.72 -17.07
C ALA A 359 9.59 41.02 -15.59
N GLU A 360 8.34 41.01 -15.11
CA GLU A 360 8.01 41.22 -13.69
C GLU A 360 8.63 40.12 -12.81
N ALA A 361 8.54 38.86 -13.24
CA ALA A 361 9.12 37.73 -12.51
C ALA A 361 10.65 37.79 -12.50
N ALA A 362 11.27 38.12 -13.64
CA ALA A 362 12.72 38.31 -13.72
C ALA A 362 13.20 39.43 -12.80
N THR A 363 12.49 40.56 -12.77
CA THR A 363 12.82 41.72 -11.92
C THR A 363 12.70 41.37 -10.43
N TRP A 364 11.62 40.70 -10.05
CA TRP A 364 11.41 40.25 -8.67
C TRP A 364 12.52 39.28 -8.23
N LEU A 365 12.86 38.29 -9.05
CA LEU A 365 13.92 37.32 -8.78
C LEU A 365 15.29 37.98 -8.64
N LEU A 366 15.61 38.98 -9.47
CA LEU A 366 16.85 39.74 -9.38
C LEU A 366 16.94 40.51 -8.05
N SER A 367 15.87 41.20 -7.67
CA SER A 367 15.78 41.89 -6.38
C SER A 367 15.96 40.92 -5.22
N ARG A 368 15.31 39.75 -5.29
CA ARG A 368 15.41 38.72 -4.24
C ARG A 368 16.82 38.12 -4.16
N LYS A 369 17.46 37.84 -5.29
CA LYS A 369 18.86 37.39 -5.35
C LYS A 369 19.77 38.41 -4.66
N HIS A 370 19.61 39.71 -4.94
CA HIS A 370 20.41 40.74 -4.29
C HIS A 370 20.21 40.78 -2.79
N GLN A 371 18.99 40.64 -2.28
CA GLN A 371 18.71 40.61 -0.85
C GLN A 371 19.38 39.41 -0.14
N LEU A 372 19.47 38.26 -0.80
CA LEU A 372 19.96 37.03 -0.19
C LEU A 372 21.49 36.87 -0.29
N PHE A 373 22.12 37.38 -1.35
CA PHE A 373 23.52 37.08 -1.67
C PHE A 373 24.41 38.31 -1.87
N SER A 374 23.87 39.53 -1.83
CA SER A 374 24.75 40.70 -1.80
C SER A 374 25.44 40.78 -0.45
N PRO A 375 26.76 41.07 -0.41
CA PRO A 375 27.46 41.25 0.85
C PRO A 375 26.77 42.35 1.65
N VAL A 376 26.54 42.11 2.95
CA VAL A 376 26.24 43.19 3.89
C VAL A 376 27.47 44.09 3.84
N VAL A 377 27.34 45.24 3.19
CA VAL A 377 28.30 46.31 3.34
C VAL A 377 28.17 46.72 4.80
N SER A 378 29.08 46.27 5.67
CA SER A 378 29.20 46.91 6.98
C SER A 378 29.56 48.36 6.68
N ASP A 379 28.77 49.29 7.22
CA ASP A 379 29.00 50.73 7.12
C ASP A 379 30.37 51.17 7.68
N ASP A 380 31.20 50.25 8.20
CA ASP A 380 32.60 50.46 8.59
C ASP A 380 33.48 51.06 7.48
N PHE A 381 33.10 50.97 6.19
CA PHE A 381 33.87 51.61 5.12
C PHE A 381 33.80 53.15 5.15
N LEU A 382 32.77 53.74 5.76
CA LEU A 382 32.69 55.20 5.93
C LEU A 382 33.45 55.70 7.16
N ASP A 383 33.69 54.84 8.16
CA ASP A 383 34.46 55.20 9.36
C ASP A 383 35.98 55.16 9.10
N GLU A 384 36.48 54.35 8.16
CA GLU A 384 37.90 54.39 7.75
C GLU A 384 38.26 55.55 6.81
N PHE A 385 37.29 56.19 6.16
CA PHE A 385 37.53 57.34 5.27
C PHE A 385 37.50 58.70 5.97
N LEU A 386 37.09 58.72 7.26
CA LEU A 386 36.98 59.92 8.09
C LEU A 386 38.03 60.00 9.21
N LEU A 387 39.10 59.19 9.15
CA LEU A 387 40.28 59.30 10.03
C LEU A 387 41.51 59.87 9.32
#